data_AF-A0A2V7H8L6-F1
#
_entry.id   AF-A0A2V7H8L6-F1
#
_cell.length_a   1.000
_cell.length_b   1.000
_cell.length_c   1.000
_cell.angle_alpha   90.00
_cell.angle_beta   90.00
_cell.angle_gamma   90.00
#
_symmetry.space_group_name_H-M   'P 1'
#
loop_
_entity.id
_entity.type
_entity.pdbx_description
1 polymer ?
#
loop_
_entity_poly.entity_id
_entity_poly.type
_entity_poly.pdbx_seq_one_letter_code
_entity_poly.pdbx_strand_id
1 'polypeptide(L)'
;MTNTVIRVTSMFVLIACAAPVLARAQGADTVARDTLNEHPGWWSRTSRQSGLIVTSGKTYNRVEGLPVMVGPVLHDSVKSAELNASVMGIIRSANTFHWDDQNLGHRVTAEMRVGRGRGYALGASSYDVMTPVETWQLPDPDAALAALFGHRDFRDHFNRHGAKATATFNMSARSSLAFDWSDERWASVNARRVFSVFGNGKSWRANPLVDAGRFHLGVLRANIDTRNDEDNPSTGWLIVAEYERGTGTTTDLGVTSPLARPSLASPRVSYGRGLVDLRRYNRLSPTTWFNARLVLGGWLHGDELPVERRFSVGGIGTVPGFDFRKYEPGTVDVSQCSNGGPPPPGNPAQCERVALGQLEYRNELHSSLFDFLNARAIRLRGIGFTVEPTAVAFVDAGRGWLVGQPSGTLQYSSHSFPRFGTFRTDVGLGLDLGLIGLYAAKAVSSPKEPANVFLRVRRRF
;
A
#
# COMPACT_ATOMS: atom_id res chain seq x y z
N MET A 1 -7.63 -9.88 -59.26
CA MET A 1 -7.99 -8.76 -58.35
C MET A 1 -9.47 -8.87 -58.05
N THR A 2 -9.81 -9.44 -56.91
CA THR A 2 -11.21 -9.62 -56.48
C THR A 2 -11.24 -9.40 -54.98
N ASN A 3 -11.85 -8.27 -54.61
CA ASN A 3 -11.99 -7.79 -53.23
C ASN A 3 -13.18 -8.48 -52.56
N THR A 4 -12.97 -9.03 -51.36
CA THR A 4 -14.07 -9.45 -50.47
C THR A 4 -13.85 -8.80 -49.10
N VAL A 5 -14.74 -7.88 -48.76
CA VAL A 5 -14.83 -7.22 -47.46
C VAL A 5 -15.66 -8.10 -46.52
N ILE A 6 -15.06 -8.53 -45.41
CA ILE A 6 -15.72 -9.29 -44.33
C ILE A 6 -16.21 -8.28 -43.28
N ARG A 7 -17.52 -8.27 -43.01
CA ARG A 7 -18.10 -7.63 -41.82
C ARG A 7 -18.42 -8.69 -40.77
N VAL A 8 -17.81 -8.52 -39.61
CA VAL A 8 -17.97 -9.30 -38.38
C VAL A 8 -19.19 -8.79 -37.61
N THR A 9 -20.25 -9.59 -37.53
CA THR A 9 -21.31 -9.41 -36.52
C THR A 9 -22.00 -10.76 -36.30
N SER A 10 -21.75 -11.42 -35.16
CA SER A 10 -22.62 -12.42 -34.51
C SER A 10 -21.84 -13.11 -33.37
N MET A 11 -21.78 -12.47 -32.20
CA MET A 11 -21.29 -13.10 -30.96
C MET A 11 -22.15 -12.63 -29.79
N PHE A 12 -23.43 -12.91 -29.86
CA PHE A 12 -24.36 -12.92 -28.73
C PHE A 12 -25.45 -13.92 -29.10
N VAL A 13 -25.92 -14.70 -28.13
CA VAL A 13 -26.85 -15.84 -28.26
C VAL A 13 -26.14 -17.18 -28.50
N LEU A 14 -25.54 -17.75 -27.43
CA LEU A 14 -25.40 -19.20 -27.23
C LEU A 14 -24.77 -19.56 -25.87
N ILE A 15 -25.27 -18.98 -24.76
CA ILE A 15 -25.03 -19.54 -23.41
C ILE A 15 -26.32 -19.41 -22.58
N ALA A 16 -27.36 -20.08 -23.07
CA ALA A 16 -28.46 -20.60 -22.27
C ALA A 16 -28.65 -22.04 -22.76
N CYS A 17 -28.86 -22.97 -21.84
CA CYS A 17 -28.91 -24.44 -22.03
C CYS A 17 -27.56 -25.15 -21.93
N ALA A 18 -27.15 -25.51 -20.70
CA ALA A 18 -26.68 -26.87 -20.35
C ALA A 18 -26.26 -26.97 -18.88
N ALA A 19 -27.23 -26.88 -17.96
CA ALA A 19 -27.25 -27.78 -16.79
C ALA A 19 -28.06 -29.00 -17.28
N PRO A 20 -27.68 -30.28 -17.08
CA PRO A 20 -27.00 -30.83 -15.90
C PRO A 20 -26.14 -32.09 -16.20
N VAL A 21 -24.84 -31.98 -16.43
CA VAL A 21 -23.94 -33.16 -16.33
C VAL A 21 -22.59 -32.63 -15.88
N LEU A 22 -22.22 -32.90 -14.63
CA LEU A 22 -20.84 -33.05 -14.11
C LEU A 22 -20.89 -33.09 -12.58
N ALA A 23 -21.71 -34.03 -12.07
CA ALA A 23 -21.45 -34.62 -10.77
C ALA A 23 -20.27 -35.60 -10.93
N ARG A 24 -19.34 -35.58 -9.97
CA ARG A 24 -18.13 -36.43 -9.82
C ARG A 24 -16.85 -35.94 -10.50
N ALA A 25 -16.06 -35.19 -9.74
CA ALA A 25 -14.63 -35.48 -9.53
C ALA A 25 -14.13 -34.64 -8.34
N GLN A 26 -14.28 -35.17 -7.12
CA GLN A 26 -13.57 -34.67 -5.95
C GLN A 26 -12.12 -35.14 -6.05
N GLY A 27 -11.20 -34.19 -6.22
CA GLY A 27 -9.79 -34.36 -5.90
C GLY A 27 -9.42 -33.29 -4.88
N ALA A 28 -8.93 -33.72 -3.71
CA ALA A 28 -8.31 -32.82 -2.76
C ALA A 28 -7.01 -32.30 -3.40
N ASP A 29 -6.88 -30.99 -3.56
CA ASP A 29 -5.64 -30.41 -4.07
C ASP A 29 -5.22 -29.20 -3.24
N THR A 30 -4.08 -29.40 -2.58
CA THR A 30 -3.36 -28.50 -1.70
C THR A 30 -2.45 -27.60 -2.52
N VAL A 31 -2.90 -26.41 -2.93
CA VAL A 31 -1.99 -25.33 -3.39
C VAL A 31 -2.54 -23.96 -2.99
N ALA A 32 -1.66 -23.14 -2.42
CA ALA A 32 -1.94 -21.85 -1.82
C ALA A 32 -2.07 -20.70 -2.84
N ARG A 33 -3.05 -19.84 -2.56
CA ARG A 33 -3.15 -18.38 -2.71
C ARG A 33 -2.79 -17.75 -4.06
N ASP A 34 -3.83 -17.27 -4.73
CA ASP A 34 -3.77 -16.26 -5.78
C ASP A 34 -3.38 -14.91 -5.18
N THR A 35 -2.36 -14.28 -5.76
CA THR A 35 -1.73 -13.03 -5.30
C THR A 35 -2.33 -11.84 -6.05
N LEU A 36 -3.37 -11.25 -5.48
CA LEU A 36 -3.69 -9.83 -5.66
C LEU A 36 -4.02 -9.24 -4.29
N ASN A 37 -3.21 -8.26 -3.88
CA ASN A 37 -3.29 -7.60 -2.58
C ASN A 37 -4.59 -6.79 -2.44
N GLU A 38 -5.61 -7.43 -1.84
CA GLU A 38 -6.59 -6.79 -0.98
C GLU A 38 -6.86 -7.74 0.18
N HIS A 39 -6.08 -7.62 1.27
CA HIS A 39 -6.22 -8.46 2.45
C HIS A 39 -7.63 -8.35 3.03
N PRO A 40 -8.47 -9.41 2.99
CA PRO A 40 -9.54 -9.54 3.95
C PRO A 40 -8.87 -9.89 5.29
N GLY A 41 -9.28 -9.22 6.37
CA GLY A 41 -8.59 -9.28 7.67
C GLY A 41 -8.39 -10.70 8.23
N TRP A 42 -7.59 -10.79 9.31
CA TRP A 42 -7.13 -12.03 9.98
C TRP A 42 -8.22 -13.01 10.45
N TRP A 43 -9.49 -12.66 10.27
CA TRP A 43 -10.67 -13.45 10.63
C TRP A 43 -11.44 -14.03 9.45
N SER A 44 -11.05 -13.73 8.20
CA SER A 44 -11.71 -14.34 7.04
C SER A 44 -11.25 -15.79 6.90
N ARG A 45 -12.09 -16.72 7.36
CA ARG A 45 -12.04 -18.09 6.87
C ARG A 45 -12.38 -18.01 5.39
N THR A 46 -11.37 -18.19 4.53
CA THR A 46 -11.55 -18.43 3.10
C THR A 46 -12.19 -19.80 2.92
N SER A 47 -13.48 -19.94 3.21
CA SER A 47 -14.23 -21.07 2.65
C SER A 47 -14.52 -20.72 1.20
N ARG A 48 -14.28 -21.67 0.28
CA ARG A 48 -14.66 -21.57 -1.14
C ARG A 48 -16.19 -21.58 -1.34
N GLN A 49 -16.96 -21.22 -0.30
CA GLN A 49 -18.40 -21.30 -0.32
C GLN A 49 -18.94 -19.91 -0.59
N SER A 50 -19.76 -19.82 -1.64
CA SER A 50 -20.69 -18.71 -1.78
C SER A 50 -21.49 -18.58 -0.48
N GLY A 51 -21.59 -17.36 0.04
CA GLY A 51 -22.18 -17.15 1.35
C GLY A 51 -22.13 -15.70 1.80
N LEU A 52 -22.75 -15.44 2.94
CA LEU A 52 -22.71 -14.14 3.60
C LEU A 52 -21.47 -14.06 4.47
N ILE A 53 -20.65 -13.03 4.27
CA ILE A 53 -19.42 -12.81 5.03
C ILE A 53 -19.54 -11.53 5.85
N VAL A 54 -19.05 -11.59 7.09
CA VAL A 54 -18.75 -10.44 7.93
C VAL A 54 -17.26 -10.43 8.17
N THR A 55 -16.57 -9.35 7.80
CA THR A 55 -15.12 -9.25 7.96
C THR A 55 -14.69 -7.82 8.29
N SER A 56 -13.67 -7.65 9.13
CA SER A 56 -12.95 -6.39 9.25
C SER A 56 -11.96 -6.28 8.10
N GLY A 57 -12.42 -5.87 6.92
CA GLY A 57 -11.63 -6.04 5.71
C GLY A 57 -10.75 -4.86 5.31
N LYS A 58 -10.44 -3.93 6.21
CA LYS A 58 -9.38 -2.94 5.99
C LYS A 58 -8.61 -2.59 7.28
N THR A 59 -7.53 -1.85 7.09
CA THR A 59 -6.64 -1.29 8.12
C THR A 59 -7.39 -0.40 9.10
N TYR A 60 -7.27 -0.69 10.41
CA TYR A 60 -7.71 0.23 11.46
C TYR A 60 -7.01 1.57 11.32
N ASN A 61 -7.74 2.69 11.34
CA ASN A 61 -7.15 4.00 11.08
C ASN A 61 -7.92 5.14 11.75
N ARG A 62 -7.34 6.36 11.74
CA ARG A 62 -7.93 7.52 12.44
C ARG A 62 -9.18 8.10 11.79
N VAL A 63 -9.51 7.73 10.55
CA VAL A 63 -10.64 8.31 9.80
C VAL A 63 -11.85 7.37 9.75
N GLU A 64 -11.64 6.04 9.73
CA GLU A 64 -12.69 5.01 9.69
C GLU A 64 -12.86 4.26 11.03
N GLY A 65 -11.87 4.29 11.92
CA GLY A 65 -11.82 3.36 13.06
C GLY A 65 -11.63 1.93 12.56
N LEU A 66 -12.49 1.01 13.00
CA LEU A 66 -12.57 -0.35 12.47
C LEU A 66 -13.66 -0.41 11.37
N PRO A 67 -13.30 -0.50 10.08
CA PRO A 67 -14.27 -0.73 9.03
C PRO A 67 -14.72 -2.20 9.03
N VAL A 68 -16.02 -2.40 9.18
CA VAL A 68 -16.68 -3.70 9.11
C VAL A 68 -17.37 -3.82 7.77
N MET A 69 -17.07 -4.88 7.03
CA MET A 69 -17.67 -5.18 5.74
C MET A 69 -18.62 -6.36 5.89
N VAL A 70 -19.84 -6.21 5.38
CA VAL A 70 -20.89 -7.22 5.43
C VAL A 70 -21.50 -7.39 4.05
N GLY A 71 -21.60 -8.63 3.57
CA GLY A 71 -22.29 -8.89 2.31
C GLY A 71 -21.97 -10.26 1.69
N PRO A 72 -22.68 -10.61 0.61
CA PRO A 72 -22.49 -11.88 -0.07
C PRO A 72 -21.19 -11.90 -0.89
N VAL A 73 -20.54 -13.05 -0.87
CA VAL A 73 -19.49 -13.44 -1.80
C VAL A 73 -19.97 -14.63 -2.60
N LEU A 74 -19.72 -14.63 -3.89
CA LEU A 74 -20.05 -15.67 -4.85
C LEU A 74 -18.76 -16.16 -5.49
N HIS A 75 -18.56 -17.47 -5.47
CA HIS A 75 -17.50 -18.14 -6.19
C HIS A 75 -18.13 -19.19 -7.09
N ASP A 76 -17.81 -19.15 -8.37
CA ASP A 76 -18.27 -20.12 -9.35
C ASP A 76 -17.15 -20.46 -10.33
N SER A 77 -17.29 -21.56 -11.06
CA SER A 77 -16.35 -21.95 -12.10
C SER A 77 -17.13 -22.43 -13.32
N VAL A 78 -16.94 -21.76 -14.45
CA VAL A 78 -17.55 -22.10 -15.73
C VAL A 78 -16.46 -22.58 -16.68
N LYS A 79 -16.40 -23.89 -16.92
CA LYS A 79 -15.34 -24.54 -17.73
C LYS A 79 -13.94 -24.22 -17.17
N SER A 80 -13.12 -23.48 -17.94
CA SER A 80 -11.77 -23.07 -17.57
C SER A 80 -11.72 -21.67 -16.95
N ALA A 81 -12.87 -21.01 -16.78
CA ALA A 81 -13.00 -19.70 -16.16
C ALA A 81 -13.43 -19.84 -14.70
N GLU A 82 -12.74 -19.15 -13.81
CA GLU A 82 -13.14 -18.94 -12.43
C GLU A 82 -13.81 -17.58 -12.32
N LEU A 83 -14.97 -17.53 -11.67
CA LEU A 83 -15.77 -16.34 -11.46
C LEU A 83 -15.83 -16.03 -9.97
N ASN A 84 -15.46 -14.79 -9.63
CA ASN A 84 -15.53 -14.27 -8.28
C ASN A 84 -16.39 -13.01 -8.29
N ALA A 85 -17.38 -12.91 -7.41
CA ALA A 85 -18.13 -11.68 -7.23
C ALA A 85 -18.38 -11.41 -5.75
N SER A 86 -18.38 -10.14 -5.36
CA SER A 86 -18.73 -9.72 -4.00
C SER A 86 -19.53 -8.43 -4.01
N VAL A 87 -20.47 -8.32 -3.08
CA VAL A 87 -21.25 -7.10 -2.83
C VAL A 87 -21.17 -6.82 -1.35
N MET A 88 -20.35 -5.86 -0.95
CA MET A 88 -20.07 -5.58 0.45
C MET A 88 -20.55 -4.18 0.81
N GLY A 89 -21.39 -4.08 1.85
CA GLY A 89 -21.63 -2.83 2.57
C GLY A 89 -20.51 -2.60 3.59
N ILE A 90 -20.06 -1.36 3.74
CA ILE A 90 -19.00 -0.96 4.66
C ILE A 90 -19.61 -0.08 5.75
N ILE A 91 -19.43 -0.49 7.00
CA ILE A 91 -19.83 0.26 8.20
C ILE A 91 -18.55 0.67 8.92
N ARG A 92 -18.41 1.97 9.19
CA ARG A 92 -17.22 2.53 9.84
C ARG A 92 -17.52 2.80 11.31
N SER A 93 -16.68 2.32 12.23
CA SER A 93 -16.92 2.40 13.67
C SER A 93 -16.57 3.77 14.30
N ALA A 94 -16.43 4.82 13.50
CA ALA A 94 -15.91 6.09 13.97
C ALA A 94 -17.01 7.05 14.47
N ASN A 95 -16.97 7.36 15.77
CA ASN A 95 -17.88 8.24 16.53
C ASN A 95 -19.38 7.80 16.52
N THR A 96 -20.27 8.62 17.10
CA THR A 96 -21.73 8.44 17.08
C THR A 96 -22.19 8.05 15.69
N PHE A 97 -22.80 6.88 15.58
CA PHE A 97 -23.26 6.35 14.31
C PHE A 97 -24.39 7.23 13.75
N HIS A 98 -24.13 7.87 12.61
CA HIS A 98 -25.10 8.58 11.81
C HIS A 98 -25.22 7.88 10.45
N TRP A 99 -26.43 7.79 9.90
CA TRP A 99 -26.66 7.24 8.56
C TRP A 99 -26.30 8.27 7.49
N ASP A 100 -25.03 8.39 7.16
CA ASP A 100 -24.50 9.29 6.13
C ASP A 100 -23.40 8.60 5.27
N ASP A 101 -23.01 9.26 4.19
CA ASP A 101 -21.94 8.85 3.27
C ASP A 101 -20.56 8.80 3.95
N GLN A 102 -20.40 9.51 5.07
CA GLN A 102 -19.20 9.49 5.87
C GLN A 102 -19.06 8.18 6.66
N ASN A 103 -20.15 7.59 7.15
CA ASN A 103 -20.12 6.36 7.96
C ASN A 103 -20.40 5.08 7.17
N LEU A 104 -21.04 5.20 6.01
CA LEU A 104 -21.40 4.10 5.14
C LEU A 104 -20.62 4.15 3.82
N GLY A 105 -20.32 2.98 3.29
CA GLY A 105 -19.75 2.86 1.94
C GLY A 105 -20.09 1.51 1.35
N HIS A 106 -19.59 1.26 0.15
CA HIS A 106 -19.78 -0.02 -0.52
C HIS A 106 -18.54 -0.44 -1.27
N ARG A 107 -18.46 -1.74 -1.54
CA ARG A 107 -17.50 -2.34 -2.45
C ARG A 107 -18.17 -3.48 -3.18
N VAL A 108 -18.34 -3.31 -4.48
CA VAL A 108 -18.86 -4.33 -5.38
C VAL A 108 -17.73 -4.73 -6.31
N THR A 109 -17.45 -6.02 -6.43
CA THR A 109 -16.44 -6.55 -7.34
C THR A 109 -17.00 -7.72 -8.12
N ALA A 110 -16.56 -7.85 -9.37
CA ALA A 110 -16.77 -9.01 -10.20
C ALA A 110 -15.48 -9.27 -10.99
N GLU A 111 -14.99 -10.49 -10.98
CA GLU A 111 -13.76 -10.90 -11.65
C GLU A 111 -13.99 -12.24 -12.35
N MET A 112 -13.46 -12.34 -13.57
CA MET A 112 -13.34 -13.58 -14.32
C MET A 112 -11.87 -13.85 -14.58
N ARG A 113 -11.36 -14.99 -14.13
CA ARG A 113 -9.99 -15.46 -14.41
C ARG A 113 -10.03 -16.69 -15.29
N VAL A 114 -9.18 -16.72 -16.32
CA VAL A 114 -9.00 -17.89 -17.20
C VAL A 114 -7.55 -18.32 -17.16
N GLY A 115 -7.33 -19.62 -16.91
CA GLY A 115 -6.00 -20.25 -16.84
C GLY A 115 -5.49 -20.47 -15.42
N ARG A 116 -4.54 -21.38 -15.28
CA ARG A 116 -3.90 -21.77 -14.01
C ARG A 116 -2.42 -21.40 -14.05
N GLY A 117 -1.97 -20.51 -13.17
CA GLY A 117 -0.58 -20.04 -13.10
C GLY A 117 -0.15 -19.13 -14.27
N ARG A 118 -0.62 -19.38 -15.49
CA ARG A 118 -0.58 -18.43 -16.61
C ARG A 118 -1.98 -18.21 -17.13
N GLY A 119 -2.31 -16.99 -17.49
CA GLY A 119 -3.66 -16.68 -17.89
C GLY A 119 -3.99 -15.20 -17.92
N TYR A 120 -5.27 -14.92 -18.03
CA TYR A 120 -5.79 -13.56 -18.05
C TYR A 120 -6.93 -13.44 -17.04
N ALA A 121 -7.06 -12.27 -16.43
CA ALA A 121 -8.21 -11.92 -15.61
C ALA A 121 -8.81 -10.60 -16.08
N LEU A 122 -10.13 -10.51 -16.02
CA LEU A 122 -10.90 -9.30 -16.28
C LEU A 122 -11.77 -9.03 -15.06
N GLY A 123 -11.66 -7.82 -14.53
CA GLY A 123 -12.38 -7.38 -13.34
C GLY A 123 -13.12 -6.08 -13.56
N ALA A 124 -14.24 -5.94 -12.87
CA ALA A 124 -14.97 -4.69 -12.72
C ALA A 124 -15.26 -4.47 -11.24
N SER A 125 -15.24 -3.21 -10.81
CA SER A 125 -15.56 -2.84 -9.44
C SER A 125 -16.24 -1.49 -9.36
N SER A 126 -17.11 -1.34 -8.36
CA SER A 126 -17.67 -0.06 -7.91
C SER A 126 -17.44 0.07 -6.43
N TYR A 127 -17.09 1.27 -5.97
CA TYR A 127 -16.70 1.47 -4.59
C TYR A 127 -16.98 2.89 -4.10
N ASP A 128 -17.22 2.98 -2.80
CA ASP A 128 -17.13 4.19 -1.97
C ASP A 128 -16.30 3.83 -0.73
N VAL A 129 -15.03 4.21 -0.76
CA VAL A 129 -14.01 3.72 0.16
C VAL A 129 -13.05 4.82 0.60
N MET A 130 -12.69 4.83 1.89
CA MET A 130 -11.51 5.58 2.32
C MET A 130 -10.25 4.80 1.90
N THR A 131 -9.31 5.52 1.32
CA THR A 131 -8.08 4.98 0.74
C THR A 131 -6.87 5.74 1.27
N PRO A 132 -5.78 5.05 1.62
CA PRO A 132 -4.55 5.70 2.03
C PRO A 132 -3.76 6.29 0.86
N VAL A 133 -3.09 7.43 1.08
CA VAL A 133 -2.28 8.18 0.09
C VAL A 133 -0.95 7.46 -0.26
N GLU A 134 -0.29 6.82 0.72
CA GLU A 134 0.99 6.14 0.53
C GLU A 134 0.98 4.76 1.21
N THR A 135 0.66 3.70 0.46
CA THR A 135 0.66 2.32 0.98
C THR A 135 2.05 1.68 0.99
N TRP A 136 2.95 2.14 0.14
CA TRP A 136 4.26 1.53 -0.11
C TRP A 136 5.24 1.63 1.08
N GLN A 137 5.02 2.58 2.00
CA GLN A 137 5.91 2.82 3.13
C GLN A 137 5.77 1.72 4.20
N LEU A 138 4.55 1.41 4.62
CA LEU A 138 4.27 0.53 5.75
C LEU A 138 3.13 -0.42 5.41
N PRO A 139 3.26 -1.74 5.65
CA PRO A 139 2.18 -2.71 5.43
C PRO A 139 0.91 -2.41 6.24
N ASP A 140 -0.23 -2.86 5.74
CA ASP A 140 -1.54 -2.68 6.39
C ASP A 140 -1.58 -3.21 7.85
N PRO A 141 -1.11 -4.43 8.16
CA PRO A 141 -0.95 -4.91 9.54
C PRO A 141 -0.25 -3.94 10.48
N ASP A 142 0.93 -3.46 10.08
CA ASP A 142 1.79 -2.62 10.91
C ASP A 142 1.12 -1.25 11.13
N ALA A 143 0.52 -0.67 10.08
CA ALA A 143 -0.21 0.59 10.16
C ALA A 143 -1.45 0.48 11.07
N ALA A 144 -2.21 -0.62 10.97
CA ALA A 144 -3.40 -0.85 11.79
C ALA A 144 -3.06 -0.98 13.28
N LEU A 145 -2.03 -1.78 13.60
CA LEU A 145 -1.60 -1.99 14.98
C LEU A 145 -1.00 -0.73 15.59
N ALA A 146 -0.22 0.03 14.81
CA ALA A 146 0.30 1.32 15.25
C ALA A 146 -0.83 2.32 15.57
N ALA A 147 -1.89 2.35 14.77
CA ALA A 147 -3.05 3.17 15.06
C ALA A 147 -3.80 2.65 16.30
N LEU A 148 -4.24 1.39 16.30
CA LEU A 148 -5.08 0.83 17.36
C LEU A 148 -4.39 0.83 18.72
N PHE A 149 -3.14 0.37 18.80
CA PHE A 149 -2.42 0.29 20.06
C PHE A 149 -1.64 1.56 20.36
N GLY A 150 -0.90 2.08 19.37
CA GLY A 150 0.02 3.20 19.58
C GLY A 150 -0.58 4.60 19.52
N HIS A 151 -1.84 4.76 19.11
CA HIS A 151 -2.42 6.07 18.77
C HIS A 151 -1.61 6.82 17.70
N ARG A 152 -0.98 6.06 16.77
CA ARG A 152 -0.15 6.62 15.70
C ARG A 152 -0.59 6.08 14.35
N ASP A 153 -1.22 6.92 13.56
CA ASP A 153 -1.58 6.60 12.17
C ASP A 153 -0.55 7.17 11.20
N PHE A 154 0.22 6.24 10.60
CA PHE A 154 1.32 6.48 9.67
C PHE A 154 0.87 6.70 8.22
N ARG A 155 -0.41 7.02 7.98
CA ARG A 155 -0.95 7.26 6.64
C ARG A 155 -1.79 8.51 6.61
N ASP A 156 -2.07 9.03 5.42
CA ASP A 156 -3.22 9.92 5.23
C ASP A 156 -4.25 9.23 4.38
N HIS A 157 -5.48 9.72 4.46
CA HIS A 157 -6.62 9.08 3.83
C HIS A 157 -7.44 10.09 3.05
N PHE A 158 -8.10 9.61 2.00
CA PHE A 158 -9.08 10.37 1.23
C PHE A 158 -10.21 9.44 0.80
N ASN A 159 -11.37 10.02 0.48
CA ASN A 159 -12.49 9.25 -0.05
C ASN A 159 -12.31 9.05 -1.56
N ARG A 160 -12.58 7.83 -2.02
CA ARG A 160 -12.71 7.48 -3.43
C ARG A 160 -14.08 6.87 -3.67
N HIS A 161 -14.85 7.51 -4.54
CA HIS A 161 -16.13 7.00 -5.01
C HIS A 161 -16.10 6.87 -6.52
N GLY A 162 -16.21 5.66 -7.06
CA GLY A 162 -16.19 5.48 -8.50
C GLY A 162 -16.35 4.05 -8.96
N ALA A 163 -15.91 3.82 -10.18
CA ALA A 163 -15.84 2.51 -10.80
C ALA A 163 -14.46 2.29 -11.45
N LYS A 164 -14.04 1.03 -11.51
CA LYS A 164 -12.77 0.62 -12.10
C LYS A 164 -12.95 -0.67 -12.88
N ALA A 165 -12.40 -0.70 -14.09
CA ALA A 165 -12.16 -1.91 -14.86
C ALA A 165 -10.68 -2.30 -14.77
N THR A 166 -10.41 -3.58 -14.64
CA THR A 166 -9.06 -4.13 -14.51
C THR A 166 -8.87 -5.26 -15.52
N ALA A 167 -7.75 -5.25 -16.23
CA ALA A 167 -7.28 -6.37 -17.01
C ALA A 167 -5.94 -6.83 -16.46
N THR A 168 -5.76 -8.13 -16.24
CA THR A 168 -4.51 -8.69 -15.71
C THR A 168 -4.05 -9.81 -16.62
N PHE A 169 -2.75 -9.81 -16.91
CA PHE A 169 -2.05 -10.88 -17.59
C PHE A 169 -1.07 -11.53 -16.63
N ASN A 170 -1.32 -12.80 -16.31
CA ASN A 170 -0.47 -13.61 -15.45
C ASN A 170 0.55 -14.35 -16.31
N MET A 171 1.81 -13.93 -16.20
CA MET A 171 2.96 -14.53 -16.89
C MET A 171 3.49 -15.76 -16.16
N SER A 172 3.28 -15.80 -14.84
CA SER A 172 3.54 -16.93 -13.97
C SER A 172 2.63 -16.85 -12.73
N ALA A 173 2.66 -17.89 -11.88
CA ALA A 173 1.91 -17.89 -10.62
C ALA A 173 2.32 -16.75 -9.66
N ARG A 174 3.45 -16.09 -9.93
CA ARG A 174 4.05 -15.03 -9.10
C ARG A 174 4.43 -13.79 -9.91
N SER A 175 3.99 -13.69 -11.17
CA SER A 175 4.37 -12.57 -12.02
C SER A 175 3.21 -12.15 -12.91
N SER A 176 2.87 -10.88 -12.88
CA SER A 176 1.69 -10.34 -13.54
C SER A 176 1.91 -8.91 -14.07
N LEU A 177 1.13 -8.57 -15.09
CA LEU A 177 1.00 -7.24 -15.63
C LEU A 177 -0.49 -6.87 -15.58
N ALA A 178 -0.83 -5.77 -14.93
CA ALA A 178 -2.21 -5.31 -14.81
C ALA A 178 -2.37 -3.91 -15.39
N PHE A 179 -3.49 -3.69 -16.06
CA PHE A 179 -3.95 -2.38 -16.51
C PHE A 179 -5.28 -2.09 -15.83
N ASP A 180 -5.34 -0.96 -15.13
CA ASP A 180 -6.54 -0.43 -14.52
C ASP A 180 -6.99 0.83 -15.25
N TRP A 181 -8.30 0.95 -15.45
CA TRP A 181 -8.93 2.19 -15.88
C TRP A 181 -10.06 2.53 -14.91
N SER A 182 -10.09 3.76 -14.40
CA SER A 182 -11.10 4.19 -13.44
C SER A 182 -11.63 5.61 -13.69
N ASP A 183 -12.89 5.80 -13.30
CA ASP A 183 -13.57 7.10 -13.19
C ASP A 183 -14.00 7.26 -11.73
N GLU A 184 -13.45 8.28 -11.08
CA GLU A 184 -13.49 8.44 -9.64
C GLU A 184 -13.83 9.88 -9.25
N ARG A 185 -14.59 10.02 -8.18
CA ARG A 185 -14.71 11.24 -7.39
C ARG A 185 -13.83 11.12 -6.17
N TRP A 186 -13.00 12.12 -5.93
CA TRP A 186 -12.16 12.23 -4.75
C TRP A 186 -12.67 13.32 -3.83
N ALA A 187 -12.56 13.09 -2.53
CA ALA A 187 -12.93 14.07 -1.52
C ALA A 187 -12.05 13.96 -0.27
N SER A 188 -11.88 15.10 0.38
CA SER A 188 -11.23 15.20 1.69
C SER A 188 -12.06 14.53 2.78
N VAL A 189 -11.36 13.94 3.75
CA VAL A 189 -11.99 13.35 4.94
C VAL A 189 -11.31 13.86 6.20
N ASN A 190 -12.10 14.08 7.24
CA ASN A 190 -11.58 14.57 8.51
C ASN A 190 -11.13 13.41 9.40
N ALA A 191 -10.11 13.63 10.22
CA ALA A 191 -9.78 12.73 11.32
C ALA A 191 -10.95 12.70 12.32
N ARG A 192 -11.21 11.53 12.90
CA ARG A 192 -12.32 11.32 13.83
C ARG A 192 -11.79 10.91 15.20
N ARG A 193 -12.68 10.96 16.20
CA ARG A 193 -12.41 10.38 17.52
C ARG A 193 -12.65 8.88 17.47
N VAL A 194 -11.58 8.14 17.18
CA VAL A 194 -11.60 6.68 17.18
C VAL A 194 -10.87 6.14 18.41
N PHE A 195 -11.25 4.94 18.84
CA PHE A 195 -10.64 4.29 20.00
C PHE A 195 -9.14 4.02 19.78
N SER A 196 -8.34 4.09 20.82
CA SER A 196 -7.03 3.44 20.84
C SER A 196 -6.77 2.85 22.22
N VAL A 197 -6.03 1.74 22.28
CA VAL A 197 -5.75 1.06 23.54
C VAL A 197 -4.90 1.96 24.44
N PHE A 198 -3.83 2.53 23.89
CA PHE A 198 -3.03 3.54 24.58
C PHE A 198 -3.34 4.92 23.98
N GLY A 199 -3.29 5.97 24.79
CA GLY A 199 -3.46 7.34 24.32
C GLY A 199 -4.88 7.74 23.88
N ASN A 200 -5.93 6.96 24.20
CA ASN A 200 -7.32 7.17 23.76
C ASN A 200 -7.89 8.60 23.97
N GLY A 201 -7.41 9.31 25.00
CA GLY A 201 -7.85 10.67 25.32
C GLY A 201 -7.12 11.78 24.56
N LYS A 202 -6.11 11.45 23.74
CA LYS A 202 -5.36 12.44 22.95
C LYS A 202 -6.09 12.74 21.64
N SER A 203 -5.87 13.95 21.12
CA SER A 203 -6.34 14.31 19.78
C SER A 203 -5.50 13.58 18.73
N TRP A 204 -6.16 12.89 17.82
CA TRP A 204 -5.53 12.35 16.63
C TRP A 204 -4.89 13.45 15.78
N ARG A 205 -3.79 13.13 15.08
CA ARG A 205 -3.23 14.00 14.03
C ARG A 205 -4.32 14.34 13.02
N ALA A 206 -4.46 15.62 12.67
CA ALA A 206 -5.41 16.03 11.64
C ALA A 206 -5.14 15.28 10.33
N ASN A 207 -6.20 14.93 9.61
CA ASN A 207 -6.05 14.43 8.25
C ASN A 207 -5.97 15.64 7.30
N PRO A 208 -5.01 15.69 6.36
CA PRO A 208 -4.90 16.85 5.50
C PRO A 208 -6.07 16.96 4.52
N LEU A 209 -6.30 18.19 4.08
CA LEU A 209 -7.18 18.46 2.96
C LEU A 209 -6.43 18.12 1.66
N VAL A 210 -7.02 17.23 0.90
CA VAL A 210 -6.54 16.72 -0.39
C VAL A 210 -7.30 17.40 -1.53
N ASP A 211 -6.86 17.17 -2.77
CA ASP A 211 -7.60 17.67 -3.93
C ASP A 211 -8.91 16.89 -4.10
N ALA A 212 -10.02 17.61 -4.14
CA ALA A 212 -11.35 17.05 -4.36
C ALA A 212 -11.81 17.35 -5.79
N GLY A 213 -12.52 16.41 -6.40
CA GLY A 213 -12.97 16.58 -7.79
C GLY A 213 -13.25 15.27 -8.49
N ARG A 214 -13.33 15.31 -9.82
CA ARG A 214 -13.54 14.12 -10.66
C ARG A 214 -12.29 13.82 -11.48
N PHE A 215 -11.87 12.57 -11.45
CA PHE A 215 -10.62 12.09 -12.01
C PHE A 215 -10.84 10.82 -12.83
N HIS A 216 -10.11 10.72 -13.94
CA HIS A 216 -10.00 9.53 -14.77
C HIS A 216 -8.56 9.06 -14.70
N LEU A 217 -8.35 7.80 -14.33
CA LEU A 217 -7.01 7.23 -14.15
C LEU A 217 -6.81 6.06 -15.10
N GLY A 218 -5.62 5.99 -15.69
CA GLY A 218 -5.07 4.78 -16.28
C GLY A 218 -3.82 4.37 -15.50
N VAL A 219 -3.81 3.16 -14.95
CA VAL A 219 -2.69 2.64 -14.16
C VAL A 219 -2.16 1.36 -14.79
N LEU A 220 -0.88 1.33 -15.11
CA LEU A 220 -0.15 0.13 -15.50
C LEU A 220 0.68 -0.36 -14.31
N ARG A 221 0.47 -1.60 -13.90
CA ARG A 221 1.18 -2.23 -12.77
C ARG A 221 1.89 -3.49 -13.22
N ALA A 222 3.19 -3.58 -12.96
CA ALA A 222 3.98 -4.79 -13.18
C ALA A 222 4.44 -5.35 -11.83
N ASN A 223 4.21 -6.64 -11.62
CA ASN A 223 4.70 -7.39 -10.47
C ASN A 223 5.54 -8.57 -10.96
N ILE A 224 6.81 -8.61 -10.57
CA ILE A 224 7.73 -9.71 -10.89
C ILE A 224 8.29 -10.22 -9.57
N ASP A 225 7.83 -11.39 -9.15
CA ASP A 225 8.30 -12.06 -7.95
C ASP A 225 8.99 -13.38 -8.29
N THR A 226 10.27 -13.43 -7.95
CA THR A 226 11.16 -14.61 -8.08
C THR A 226 11.69 -15.06 -6.73
N ARG A 227 11.13 -14.53 -5.63
CA ARG A 227 11.52 -14.91 -4.27
C ARG A 227 11.27 -16.39 -4.05
N ASN A 228 12.13 -17.02 -3.26
CA ASN A 228 11.97 -18.42 -2.91
C ASN A 228 10.78 -18.65 -1.95
N ASP A 229 10.48 -17.68 -1.10
CA ASP A 229 9.36 -17.66 -0.15
C ASP A 229 8.76 -16.25 -0.07
N GLU A 230 7.44 -16.12 0.09
CA GLU A 230 6.74 -14.83 0.10
C GLU A 230 6.83 -14.11 1.46
N ASP A 231 6.81 -14.88 2.55
CA ASP A 231 6.74 -14.38 3.92
C ASP A 231 8.12 -14.33 4.58
N ASN A 232 9.01 -15.28 4.26
CA ASN A 232 10.40 -15.36 4.72
C ASN A 232 11.36 -15.47 3.51
N PRO A 233 11.44 -14.44 2.64
CA PRO A 233 12.32 -14.46 1.49
C PRO A 233 13.79 -14.44 1.91
N SER A 234 14.59 -15.29 1.27
CA SER A 234 16.03 -15.34 1.46
C SER A 234 16.83 -15.20 0.18
N THR A 235 16.23 -15.54 -0.96
CA THR A 235 16.81 -15.35 -2.29
C THR A 235 15.75 -14.83 -3.25
N GLY A 236 16.18 -14.38 -4.44
CA GLY A 236 15.31 -13.85 -5.49
C GLY A 236 15.09 -12.34 -5.44
N TRP A 237 14.16 -11.89 -6.27
CA TRP A 237 13.78 -10.51 -6.49
C TRP A 237 12.28 -10.32 -6.31
N LEU A 238 11.89 -9.17 -5.78
CA LEU A 238 10.54 -8.64 -5.91
C LEU A 238 10.63 -7.28 -6.59
N ILE A 239 9.96 -7.15 -7.73
CA ILE A 239 9.91 -5.89 -8.50
C ILE A 239 8.45 -5.51 -8.64
N VAL A 240 8.10 -4.35 -8.07
CA VAL A 240 6.79 -3.73 -8.25
C VAL A 240 7.02 -2.41 -8.95
N ALA A 241 6.38 -2.23 -10.11
CA ALA A 241 6.43 -0.99 -10.86
C ALA A 241 5.02 -0.53 -11.20
N GLU A 242 4.77 0.77 -11.09
CA GLU A 242 3.50 1.42 -11.36
C GLU A 242 3.74 2.66 -12.21
N TYR A 243 2.94 2.81 -13.25
CA TYR A 243 2.79 4.05 -14.00
C TYR A 243 1.32 4.46 -13.98
N GLU A 244 1.04 5.64 -13.44
CA GLU A 244 -0.28 6.24 -13.38
C GLU A 244 -0.32 7.45 -14.32
N ARG A 245 -1.35 7.51 -15.17
CA ARG A 245 -1.75 8.72 -15.88
C ARG A 245 -3.11 9.15 -15.36
N GLY A 246 -3.18 10.36 -14.80
CA GLY A 246 -4.41 10.94 -14.27
C GLY A 246 -4.82 12.16 -15.07
N THR A 247 -6.12 12.31 -15.32
CA THR A 247 -6.72 13.52 -15.87
C THR A 247 -7.99 13.86 -15.11
N GLY A 248 -8.26 15.11 -14.79
CA GLY A 248 -9.42 15.44 -13.99
C GLY A 248 -9.72 16.92 -13.88
N THR A 249 -10.80 17.21 -13.16
CA THR A 249 -11.16 18.57 -12.75
C THR A 249 -11.34 18.60 -11.24
N THR A 250 -10.53 19.43 -10.59
CA THR A 250 -10.53 19.71 -9.16
C THR A 250 -11.58 20.77 -8.84
N THR A 251 -12.44 20.49 -7.87
CA THR A 251 -13.41 21.43 -7.29
C THR A 251 -12.84 22.17 -6.09
N ASP A 252 -12.05 21.48 -5.27
CA ASP A 252 -11.40 22.04 -4.08
C ASP A 252 -9.93 21.62 -4.06
N LEU A 253 -9.04 22.61 -3.94
CA LEU A 253 -7.60 22.35 -3.89
C LEU A 253 -7.18 22.00 -2.46
N GLY A 254 -6.39 20.93 -2.34
CA GLY A 254 -5.72 20.57 -1.09
C GLY A 254 -4.77 21.68 -0.64
N VAL A 255 -4.64 21.86 0.68
CA VAL A 255 -3.78 22.90 1.25
C VAL A 255 -2.34 22.40 1.31
N THR A 256 -1.45 23.08 0.62
CA THR A 256 0.00 22.81 0.62
C THR A 256 0.78 24.03 1.09
N SER A 257 2.08 23.86 1.33
CA SER A 257 2.97 25.00 1.46
C SER A 257 3.04 25.78 0.14
N PRO A 258 3.26 27.12 0.17
CA PRO A 258 3.37 27.93 -1.04
C PRO A 258 4.50 27.49 -1.98
N LEU A 259 5.54 26.85 -1.44
CA LEU A 259 6.65 26.32 -2.24
C LEU A 259 6.24 25.09 -3.06
N ALA A 260 5.34 24.27 -2.51
CA ALA A 260 4.95 23.00 -3.07
C ALA A 260 3.90 23.12 -4.18
N ARG A 261 3.04 24.14 -4.13
CA ARG A 261 2.07 24.48 -5.17
C ARG A 261 1.93 26.00 -5.25
N PRO A 262 2.16 26.62 -6.40
CA PRO A 262 1.88 28.03 -6.63
C PRO A 262 0.38 28.33 -6.50
N SER A 263 0.03 29.54 -6.11
CA SER A 263 -1.35 29.98 -5.82
C SER A 263 -2.30 30.03 -7.03
N LEU A 264 -1.82 29.79 -8.25
CA LEU A 264 -2.58 29.85 -9.51
C LEU A 264 -2.80 28.47 -10.14
N ALA A 265 -2.97 27.42 -9.35
CA ALA A 265 -3.19 26.07 -9.85
C ALA A 265 -4.48 25.98 -10.70
N SER A 266 -4.36 25.42 -11.91
CA SER A 266 -5.49 25.18 -12.80
C SER A 266 -6.48 24.18 -12.17
N PRO A 267 -7.80 24.39 -12.30
CA PRO A 267 -8.80 23.42 -11.86
C PRO A 267 -8.76 22.15 -12.72
N ARG A 268 -8.25 22.20 -13.96
CA ARG A 268 -7.98 21.01 -14.76
C ARG A 268 -6.56 20.53 -14.51
N VAL A 269 -6.40 19.23 -14.29
CA VAL A 269 -5.11 18.59 -14.03
C VAL A 269 -4.93 17.38 -14.94
N SER A 270 -3.76 17.25 -15.54
CA SER A 270 -3.34 16.11 -16.35
C SER A 270 -1.89 15.78 -16.04
N TYR A 271 -1.63 14.63 -15.40
CA TYR A 271 -0.30 14.28 -14.91
C TYR A 271 0.11 12.85 -15.26
N GLY A 272 1.41 12.60 -15.23
CA GLY A 272 2.03 11.28 -15.23
C GLY A 272 2.85 11.05 -13.96
N ARG A 273 2.65 9.93 -13.29
CA ARG A 273 3.35 9.52 -12.07
C ARG A 273 3.92 8.11 -12.23
N GLY A 274 5.13 7.90 -11.73
CA GLY A 274 5.77 6.59 -11.67
C GLY A 274 6.12 6.21 -10.24
N LEU A 275 6.13 4.91 -9.96
CA LEU A 275 6.67 4.34 -8.73
C LEU A 275 7.32 2.99 -9.05
N VAL A 276 8.53 2.76 -8.56
CA VAL A 276 9.24 1.48 -8.65
C VAL A 276 9.74 1.12 -7.26
N ASP A 277 9.37 -0.05 -6.76
CA ASP A 277 9.88 -0.69 -5.53
C ASP A 277 10.61 -1.97 -5.95
N LEU A 278 11.93 -1.95 -5.82
CA LEU A 278 12.83 -3.04 -6.17
C LEU A 278 13.41 -3.62 -4.89
N ARG A 279 13.20 -4.92 -4.65
CA ARG A 279 13.76 -5.63 -3.50
C ARG A 279 14.58 -6.82 -3.95
N ARG A 280 15.75 -6.98 -3.34
CA ARG A 280 16.70 -8.05 -3.62
C ARG A 280 17.11 -8.74 -2.33
N TYR A 281 16.97 -10.06 -2.30
CA TYR A 281 17.31 -10.91 -1.16
C TYR A 281 18.52 -11.79 -1.51
N ASN A 282 19.60 -11.71 -0.74
CA ASN A 282 20.81 -12.48 -0.99
C ASN A 282 21.18 -13.31 0.23
N ARG A 283 21.04 -14.63 0.13
CA ARG A 283 21.59 -15.55 1.12
C ARG A 283 23.11 -15.59 0.99
N LEU A 284 23.82 -15.25 2.06
CA LEU A 284 25.29 -15.30 2.13
C LEU A 284 25.77 -16.63 2.73
N SER A 285 25.03 -17.14 3.72
CA SER A 285 25.28 -18.43 4.38
C SER A 285 23.94 -19.09 4.74
N PRO A 286 23.92 -20.31 5.31
CA PRO A 286 22.69 -20.90 5.78
C PRO A 286 21.87 -20.03 6.76
N THR A 287 22.55 -19.20 7.55
CA THR A 287 21.97 -18.41 8.65
C THR A 287 22.07 -16.90 8.44
N THR A 288 22.74 -16.46 7.38
CA THR A 288 23.06 -15.05 7.14
C THR A 288 22.57 -14.60 5.76
N TRP A 289 21.96 -13.44 5.74
CA TRP A 289 21.28 -12.87 4.58
C TRP A 289 21.54 -11.37 4.49
N PHE A 290 21.61 -10.86 3.27
CA PHE A 290 21.72 -9.44 2.96
C PHE A 290 20.61 -9.02 1.99
N ASN A 291 19.80 -8.07 2.43
CA ASN A 291 18.64 -7.58 1.70
C ASN A 291 18.84 -6.13 1.32
N ALA A 292 18.39 -5.77 0.12
CA ALA A 292 18.42 -4.41 -0.38
C ALA A 292 17.05 -4.02 -0.93
N ARG A 293 16.64 -2.78 -0.70
CA ARG A 293 15.44 -2.18 -1.28
C ARG A 293 15.76 -0.81 -1.86
N LEU A 294 15.23 -0.56 -3.05
CA LEU A 294 15.30 0.72 -3.73
C LEU A 294 13.88 1.13 -4.12
N VAL A 295 13.44 2.31 -3.68
CA VAL A 295 12.18 2.91 -4.11
C VAL A 295 12.48 4.22 -4.83
N LEU A 296 11.98 4.34 -6.06
CA LEU A 296 12.00 5.56 -6.85
C LEU A 296 10.57 5.90 -7.23
N GLY A 297 10.09 7.09 -6.87
CA GLY A 297 8.71 7.48 -7.15
C GLY A 297 8.62 8.96 -7.46
N GLY A 298 7.66 9.34 -8.30
CA GLY A 298 7.40 10.75 -8.51
C GLY A 298 6.69 11.14 -9.80
N TRP A 299 6.58 12.45 -9.95
CA TRP A 299 6.11 13.13 -11.15
C TRP A 299 7.05 12.88 -12.33
N LEU A 300 6.46 12.55 -13.48
CA LEU A 300 7.15 12.26 -14.72
C LEU A 300 6.92 13.35 -15.78
N HIS A 301 5.67 13.79 -15.94
CA HIS A 301 5.27 14.81 -16.91
C HIS A 301 3.87 15.38 -16.59
N GLY A 302 3.49 16.44 -17.30
CA GLY A 302 2.18 17.07 -17.18
C GLY A 302 2.11 18.13 -16.09
N ASP A 303 0.92 18.33 -15.55
CA ASP A 303 0.65 19.25 -14.46
C ASP A 303 1.16 18.71 -13.12
N GLU A 304 1.11 19.54 -12.08
CA GLU A 304 1.47 19.16 -10.72
C GLU A 304 0.65 17.98 -10.21
N LEU A 305 1.28 17.13 -9.39
CA LEU A 305 0.58 16.02 -8.77
C LEU A 305 -0.48 16.53 -7.77
N PRO A 306 -1.68 15.94 -7.77
CA PRO A 306 -2.62 16.09 -6.67
C PRO A 306 -1.98 15.71 -5.33
N VAL A 307 -2.39 16.32 -4.22
CA VAL A 307 -1.79 16.16 -2.89
C VAL A 307 -1.75 14.69 -2.47
N GLU A 308 -2.83 13.97 -2.75
CA GLU A 308 -3.02 12.53 -2.52
C GLU A 308 -2.25 11.63 -3.49
N ARG A 309 -1.38 12.20 -4.34
CA ARG A 309 -0.42 11.47 -5.19
C ARG A 309 1.02 11.91 -5.00
N ARG A 310 1.26 12.88 -4.12
CA ARG A 310 2.59 13.32 -3.69
C ARG A 310 3.19 12.34 -2.69
N PHE A 311 4.48 12.50 -2.44
CA PHE A 311 5.29 11.54 -1.74
C PHE A 311 5.94 12.11 -0.48
N SER A 312 6.31 11.22 0.43
CA SER A 312 7.15 11.51 1.57
C SER A 312 8.13 10.35 1.85
N VAL A 313 9.24 10.67 2.52
CA VAL A 313 10.26 9.71 2.95
C VAL A 313 10.66 9.99 4.40
N GLY A 314 9.77 9.66 5.32
CA GLY A 314 10.05 9.70 6.76
C GLY A 314 9.18 8.68 7.51
N GLY A 315 9.59 8.32 8.73
CA GLY A 315 8.87 7.37 9.56
C GLY A 315 9.31 5.91 9.41
N ILE A 316 8.70 5.05 10.23
CA ILE A 316 9.15 3.68 10.49
C ILE A 316 9.15 2.72 9.28
N GLY A 317 8.46 3.11 8.20
CA GLY A 317 8.40 2.36 6.95
C GLY A 317 9.45 2.77 5.91
N THR A 318 10.17 3.87 6.14
CA THR A 318 11.14 4.45 5.20
C THR A 318 12.49 4.67 5.89
N VAL A 319 12.73 5.87 6.44
CA VAL A 319 13.93 6.23 7.20
C VAL A 319 13.54 6.34 8.68
N PRO A 320 13.50 5.22 9.43
CA PRO A 320 12.95 5.14 10.79
C PRO A 320 13.62 6.03 11.84
N GLY A 321 14.85 6.49 11.62
CA GLY A 321 15.55 7.44 12.48
C GLY A 321 14.92 8.83 12.48
N PHE A 322 14.03 9.12 11.53
CA PHE A 322 13.23 10.34 11.48
C PHE A 322 11.76 10.04 11.73
N ASP A 323 11.13 10.85 12.57
CA ASP A 323 9.73 10.62 12.92
C ASP A 323 8.78 10.94 11.75
N PHE A 324 7.66 10.22 11.71
CA PHE A 324 6.69 10.39 10.63
C PHE A 324 5.97 11.73 10.74
N ARG A 325 6.16 12.58 9.72
CA ARG A 325 5.40 13.84 9.55
C ARG A 325 5.48 14.81 10.72
N LYS A 326 6.60 14.72 11.45
CA LYS A 326 6.96 15.66 12.50
C LYS A 326 7.36 16.98 11.86
N TYR A 327 6.73 18.06 12.31
CA TYR A 327 7.08 19.42 11.91
C TYR A 327 8.11 20.00 12.87
N GLU A 328 9.14 20.62 12.29
CA GLU A 328 10.16 21.35 13.04
C GLU A 328 10.22 22.81 12.54
N PRO A 329 9.85 23.79 13.38
CA PRO A 329 9.87 25.20 12.99
C PRO A 329 11.25 25.68 12.53
N GLY A 330 11.28 26.38 11.39
CA GLY A 330 12.51 26.99 10.87
C GLY A 330 13.47 26.02 10.18
N THR A 331 13.16 24.73 10.12
CA THR A 331 13.99 23.71 9.47
C THR A 331 13.38 23.29 8.13
N VAL A 332 14.19 23.31 7.06
CA VAL A 332 13.79 22.74 5.78
C VAL A 332 13.73 21.21 5.90
N ASP A 333 12.57 20.64 5.62
CA ASP A 333 12.34 19.20 5.68
C ASP A 333 12.30 18.58 4.27
N VAL A 334 13.36 17.85 3.95
CA VAL A 334 13.55 17.13 2.68
C VAL A 334 12.78 15.80 2.64
N SER A 335 12.25 15.32 3.77
CA SER A 335 11.40 14.13 3.82
C SER A 335 9.98 14.40 3.33
N GLN A 336 9.48 15.62 3.49
CA GLN A 336 8.11 16.00 3.17
C GLN A 336 8.02 17.19 2.22
N CYS A 337 9.17 17.79 1.85
CA CYS A 337 9.27 18.99 1.03
C CYS A 337 8.59 20.20 1.67
N SER A 338 8.84 20.39 2.97
CA SER A 338 8.42 21.56 3.73
C SER A 338 9.56 22.56 3.86
N ASN A 339 9.28 23.84 3.67
CA ASN A 339 10.27 24.92 3.74
C ASN A 339 10.51 25.47 5.17
N GLY A 340 10.01 24.77 6.20
CA GLY A 340 10.16 25.17 7.61
C GLY A 340 9.12 26.20 8.09
N GLY A 341 8.29 26.73 7.19
CA GLY A 341 7.12 27.53 7.54
C GLY A 341 6.01 26.69 8.19
N PRO A 342 4.93 27.33 8.71
CA PRO A 342 3.82 26.60 9.30
C PRO A 342 3.25 25.55 8.32
N PRO A 343 3.17 24.27 8.71
CA PRO A 343 2.70 23.23 7.82
C PRO A 343 1.18 23.33 7.67
N PRO A 344 0.62 22.91 6.52
CA PRO A 344 -0.82 22.69 6.41
C PRO A 344 -1.33 21.71 7.49
N PRO A 345 -2.62 21.78 7.85
CA PRO A 345 -3.22 20.81 8.77
C PRO A 345 -2.92 19.38 8.36
N GLY A 346 -2.46 18.56 9.32
CA GLY A 346 -2.09 17.17 9.08
C GLY A 346 -0.71 16.96 8.47
N ASN A 347 -0.01 18.03 8.06
CA ASN A 347 1.33 18.00 7.47
C ASN A 347 1.41 16.99 6.29
N PRO A 348 0.73 17.28 5.17
CA PRO A 348 0.64 16.37 4.02
C PRO A 348 2.01 16.08 3.41
N ALA A 349 2.11 14.95 2.71
CA ALA A 349 3.22 14.66 1.81
C ALA A 349 3.18 15.66 0.65
N GLN A 350 4.27 16.41 0.44
CA GLN A 350 4.30 17.46 -0.59
C GLN A 350 5.35 17.24 -1.67
N CYS A 351 6.22 16.24 -1.53
CA CYS A 351 7.26 15.99 -2.53
C CYS A 351 6.67 15.47 -3.83
N GLU A 352 7.20 15.95 -4.95
CA GLU A 352 6.82 15.46 -6.27
C GLU A 352 7.65 14.27 -6.68
N ARG A 353 8.89 14.15 -6.19
CA ARG A 353 9.76 13.00 -6.41
C ARG A 353 10.42 12.56 -5.12
N VAL A 354 10.67 11.26 -5.00
CA VAL A 354 11.36 10.63 -3.88
C VAL A 354 12.32 9.55 -4.36
N ALA A 355 13.39 9.36 -3.60
CA ALA A 355 14.29 8.23 -3.69
C ALA A 355 14.56 7.69 -2.28
N LEU A 356 14.51 6.38 -2.14
CA LEU A 356 14.81 5.65 -0.90
C LEU A 356 15.68 4.44 -1.21
N GLY A 357 16.79 4.31 -0.51
CA GLY A 357 17.62 3.11 -0.47
C GLY A 357 17.64 2.55 0.94
N GLN A 358 17.52 1.23 1.08
CA GLN A 358 17.56 0.52 2.36
C GLN A 358 18.43 -0.71 2.21
N LEU A 359 19.33 -0.93 3.17
CA LEU A 359 20.15 -2.13 3.27
C LEU A 359 19.93 -2.78 4.63
N GLU A 360 19.80 -4.11 4.63
CA GLU A 360 19.60 -4.89 5.83
C GLU A 360 20.49 -6.12 5.83
N TYR A 361 21.22 -6.28 6.93
CA TYR A 361 21.95 -7.47 7.29
C TYR A 361 21.15 -8.25 8.33
N ARG A 362 20.98 -9.54 8.10
CA ARG A 362 20.26 -10.45 8.99
C ARG A 362 21.14 -11.63 9.34
N ASN A 363 21.16 -12.00 10.62
CA ASN A 363 21.82 -13.20 11.10
C ASN A 363 20.93 -13.95 12.08
N GLU A 364 20.61 -15.19 11.76
CA GLU A 364 19.87 -16.08 12.66
C GLU A 364 20.75 -16.44 13.85
N LEU A 365 20.22 -16.21 15.05
CA LEU A 365 20.92 -16.45 16.30
C LEU A 365 20.70 -17.89 16.73
N HIS A 366 21.64 -18.76 16.38
CA HIS A 366 21.69 -20.14 16.86
C HIS A 366 22.47 -20.16 18.17
N SER A 367 21.82 -19.94 19.32
CA SER A 367 22.49 -20.05 20.62
C SER A 367 21.58 -20.59 21.72
N SER A 368 22.16 -21.42 22.61
CA SER A 368 21.51 -22.00 23.78
C SER A 368 21.05 -20.98 24.83
N LEU A 369 21.57 -19.74 24.79
CA LEU A 369 21.13 -18.62 25.63
C LEU A 369 19.69 -18.17 25.31
N PHE A 370 19.20 -18.44 24.10
CA PHE A 370 17.83 -18.18 23.69
C PHE A 370 16.99 -19.46 23.60
N ASP A 371 17.46 -20.60 24.14
CA ASP A 371 16.67 -21.84 24.13
C ASP A 371 15.37 -21.73 24.94
N PHE A 372 15.31 -20.81 25.91
CA PHE A 372 14.07 -20.48 26.60
C PHE A 372 13.05 -19.77 25.68
N LEU A 373 13.50 -19.11 24.60
CA LEU A 373 12.68 -18.54 23.53
C LEU A 373 12.46 -19.54 22.38
N ASN A 374 13.41 -20.45 22.11
CA ASN A 374 13.23 -21.64 21.28
C ASN A 374 12.34 -22.70 21.99
N ALA A 375 11.31 -22.25 22.70
CA ALA A 375 10.33 -23.14 23.28
C ALA A 375 9.63 -23.89 22.14
N ARG A 376 9.50 -25.22 22.29
CA ARG A 376 8.63 -26.07 21.47
C ARG A 376 7.34 -25.31 21.16
N ALA A 377 6.97 -25.28 19.88
CA ALA A 377 5.76 -24.64 19.34
C ALA A 377 4.75 -24.23 20.42
N ILE A 378 4.75 -22.96 20.82
CA ILE A 378 3.80 -22.48 21.84
C ILE A 378 2.41 -22.69 21.26
N ARG A 379 1.68 -23.70 21.73
CA ARG A 379 0.34 -24.03 21.27
C ARG A 379 -0.66 -23.11 21.93
N LEU A 380 -0.92 -21.94 21.35
CA LEU A 380 -2.05 -21.11 21.74
C LEU A 380 -3.28 -21.56 20.95
N ARG A 381 -4.26 -22.18 21.61
CA ARG A 381 -5.53 -22.61 21.00
C ARG A 381 -5.38 -23.42 19.69
N GLY A 382 -4.38 -24.31 19.63
CA GLY A 382 -4.15 -25.20 18.48
C GLY A 382 -3.24 -24.63 17.38
N ILE A 383 -2.72 -23.41 17.52
CA ILE A 383 -1.74 -22.80 16.62
C ILE A 383 -0.36 -22.94 17.26
N GLY A 384 0.55 -23.66 16.60
CA GLY A 384 1.94 -23.78 17.03
C GLY A 384 2.79 -22.68 16.39
N PHE A 385 3.62 -22.00 17.18
CA PHE A 385 4.53 -20.96 16.69
C PHE A 385 5.98 -21.33 16.96
N THR A 386 6.82 -21.31 15.92
CA THR A 386 8.27 -21.45 16.04
C THR A 386 8.87 -20.05 16.17
N VAL A 387 9.67 -19.83 17.21
CA VAL A 387 10.43 -18.60 17.40
C VAL A 387 11.80 -18.79 16.75
N GLU A 388 12.14 -17.96 15.78
CA GLU A 388 13.44 -17.99 15.09
C GLU A 388 14.14 -16.63 15.32
N PRO A 389 14.87 -16.48 16.44
CA PRO A 389 15.45 -15.19 16.81
C PRO A 389 16.52 -14.79 15.79
N THR A 390 16.32 -13.63 15.16
CA THR A 390 17.19 -13.09 14.12
C THR A 390 17.67 -11.70 14.52
N ALA A 391 18.99 -11.52 14.61
CA ALA A 391 19.58 -10.19 14.74
C ALA A 391 19.52 -9.48 13.39
N VAL A 392 19.11 -8.21 13.43
CA VAL A 392 18.97 -7.36 12.25
C VAL A 392 19.80 -6.10 12.46
N ALA A 393 20.59 -5.73 11.47
CA ALA A 393 21.26 -4.43 11.38
C ALA A 393 20.90 -3.78 10.05
N PHE A 394 20.63 -2.48 10.04
CA PHE A 394 20.18 -1.81 8.83
C PHE A 394 20.67 -0.37 8.73
N VAL A 395 20.68 0.12 7.49
CA VAL A 395 21.02 1.49 7.11
C VAL A 395 20.04 1.95 6.05
N ASP A 396 19.49 3.15 6.21
CA ASP A 396 18.57 3.73 5.25
C ASP A 396 19.00 5.12 4.80
N ALA A 397 18.64 5.46 3.57
CA ALA A 397 18.87 6.76 2.98
C ALA A 397 17.65 7.17 2.15
N GLY A 398 17.00 8.26 2.50
CA GLY A 398 15.81 8.76 1.82
C GLY A 398 15.86 10.25 1.55
N ARG A 399 15.31 10.67 0.41
CA ARG A 399 15.12 12.09 0.08
C ARG A 399 13.93 12.32 -0.84
N GLY A 400 13.15 13.36 -0.56
CA GLY A 400 12.16 13.91 -1.46
C GLY A 400 12.55 15.29 -1.97
N TRP A 401 11.99 15.68 -3.12
CA TRP A 401 12.17 17.00 -3.71
C TRP A 401 11.00 17.41 -4.60
N LEU A 402 10.97 18.69 -4.96
CA LEU A 402 10.03 19.31 -5.88
C LEU A 402 10.71 19.49 -7.25
N VAL A 403 9.93 19.42 -8.31
CA VAL A 403 10.37 19.64 -9.69
C VAL A 403 9.99 21.05 -10.11
N GLY A 404 10.95 21.81 -10.64
CA GLY A 404 10.71 23.20 -11.05
C GLY A 404 11.98 23.94 -11.40
N GLN A 405 11.90 25.26 -11.44
CA GLN A 405 13.09 26.10 -11.55
C GLN A 405 13.97 25.90 -10.31
N PRO A 406 15.26 25.55 -10.46
CA PRO A 406 16.13 25.30 -9.32
C PRO A 406 16.15 26.48 -8.36
N SER A 407 15.70 26.25 -7.13
CA SER A 407 15.61 27.26 -6.08
C SER A 407 15.76 26.61 -4.71
N GLY A 408 16.65 27.18 -3.90
CA GLY A 408 16.97 26.65 -2.57
C GLY A 408 17.43 25.18 -2.60
N THR A 409 17.03 24.43 -1.57
CA THR A 409 17.46 23.04 -1.36
C THR A 409 16.38 22.00 -1.69
N LEU A 410 15.18 22.43 -2.11
CA LEU A 410 14.04 21.54 -2.36
C LEU A 410 13.61 21.48 -3.82
N GLN A 411 13.84 22.51 -4.63
CA GLN A 411 13.42 22.55 -6.03
C GLN A 411 14.58 22.22 -6.98
N TYR A 412 14.34 21.27 -7.87
CA TYR A 412 15.31 20.73 -8.82
C TYR A 412 14.70 20.72 -10.22
N SER A 413 15.53 20.89 -11.26
CA SER A 413 15.04 20.74 -12.64
C SER A 413 14.63 19.29 -12.91
N SER A 414 13.73 19.09 -13.87
CA SER A 414 13.17 17.78 -14.24
C SER A 414 14.23 16.74 -14.67
N HIS A 415 15.40 17.19 -15.10
CA HIS A 415 16.53 16.34 -15.54
C HIS A 415 17.63 16.20 -14.49
N SER A 416 17.45 16.78 -13.30
CA SER A 416 18.45 16.75 -12.24
C SER A 416 18.06 15.79 -11.11
N PHE A 417 19.08 15.23 -10.47
CA PHE A 417 18.96 14.37 -9.31
C PHE A 417 19.70 15.00 -8.12
N PRO A 418 19.12 15.01 -6.91
CA PRO A 418 19.79 15.57 -5.74
C PRO A 418 21.11 14.85 -5.42
N ARG A 419 22.10 15.60 -4.96
CA ARG A 419 23.38 15.01 -4.50
C ARG A 419 23.15 14.08 -3.31
N PHE A 420 23.84 12.94 -3.26
CA PHE A 420 23.68 11.95 -2.19
C PHE A 420 23.94 12.49 -0.78
N GLY A 421 24.84 13.47 -0.62
CA GLY A 421 25.10 14.12 0.68
C GLY A 421 23.93 14.93 1.24
N THR A 422 22.84 15.08 0.49
CA THR A 422 21.61 15.76 0.93
C THR A 422 20.53 14.79 1.42
N PHE A 423 20.78 13.48 1.37
CA PHE A 423 19.83 12.47 1.81
C PHE A 423 19.78 12.39 3.32
N ARG A 424 18.58 12.15 3.86
CA ARG A 424 18.42 11.77 5.26
C ARG A 424 18.83 10.33 5.43
N THR A 425 19.76 10.11 6.33
CA THR A 425 20.33 8.80 6.65
C THR A 425 20.19 8.46 8.12
N ASP A 426 19.99 7.17 8.38
CA ASP A 426 19.97 6.58 9.71
C ASP A 426 20.70 5.23 9.74
N VAL A 427 20.88 4.73 10.95
CA VAL A 427 21.35 3.37 11.21
C VAL A 427 20.48 2.77 12.31
N GLY A 428 20.32 1.45 12.30
CA GLY A 428 19.55 0.79 13.33
C GLY A 428 19.88 -0.68 13.52
N LEU A 429 19.35 -1.20 14.63
CA LEU A 429 19.48 -2.57 15.07
C LEU A 429 18.09 -3.09 15.45
N GLY A 430 17.90 -4.40 15.37
CA GLY A 430 16.68 -5.03 15.84
C GLY A 430 16.82 -6.52 16.10
N LEU A 431 15.80 -7.05 16.74
CA LEU A 431 15.61 -8.46 17.01
C LEU A 431 14.25 -8.86 16.45
N ASP A 432 14.26 -9.76 15.46
CA ASP A 432 13.07 -10.34 14.85
C ASP A 432 12.84 -11.73 15.43
N LEU A 433 11.65 -11.97 15.99
CA LEU A 433 11.27 -13.24 16.60
C LEU A 433 10.36 -14.10 15.68
N GLY A 434 10.22 -13.70 14.41
CA GLY A 434 9.37 -14.36 13.41
C GLY A 434 7.94 -13.81 13.35
N LEU A 435 7.32 -13.55 14.51
CA LEU A 435 5.98 -12.96 14.61
C LEU A 435 6.00 -11.45 14.86
N ILE A 436 6.98 -10.99 15.63
CA ILE A 436 7.14 -9.60 16.05
C ILE A 436 8.63 -9.30 16.00
N GLY A 437 8.99 -8.15 15.44
CA GLY A 437 10.33 -7.58 15.50
C GLY A 437 10.35 -6.29 16.30
N LEU A 438 11.35 -6.14 17.16
CA LEU A 438 11.67 -4.92 17.90
C LEU A 438 12.91 -4.27 17.29
N TYR A 439 12.81 -2.99 16.95
CA TYR A 439 13.87 -2.25 16.26
C TYR A 439 14.11 -0.90 16.93
N ALA A 440 15.35 -0.44 16.86
CA ALA A 440 15.77 0.90 17.23
C ALA A 440 16.57 1.52 16.08
N ALA A 441 16.28 2.77 15.74
CA ALA A 441 16.96 3.52 14.69
C ALA A 441 17.39 4.90 15.20
N LYS A 442 18.54 5.38 14.72
CA LYS A 442 19.10 6.70 15.05
C LYS A 442 19.49 7.42 13.78
N ALA A 443 19.00 8.65 13.61
CA ALA A 443 19.42 9.51 12.52
C ALA A 443 20.92 9.85 12.64
N VAL A 444 21.65 9.67 11.54
CA VAL A 444 23.08 10.00 11.44
C VAL A 444 23.27 11.35 10.75
N SER A 445 22.44 11.63 9.74
CA SER A 445 22.41 12.93 9.05
C SER A 445 21.87 14.09 9.92
N SER A 446 21.16 13.79 11.02
CA SER A 446 20.72 14.78 12.02
C SER A 446 20.94 14.25 13.44
N PRO A 447 22.14 14.43 14.02
CA PRO A 447 22.50 13.83 15.31
C PRO A 447 21.61 14.25 16.49
N LYS A 448 20.92 15.39 16.37
CA LYS A 448 20.01 15.93 17.41
C LYS A 448 18.69 15.16 17.51
N GLU A 449 18.27 14.47 16.45
CA GLU A 449 17.03 13.68 16.47
C GLU A 449 17.17 12.50 17.44
N PRO A 450 16.20 12.24 18.32
CA PRO A 450 16.27 11.12 19.25
C PRO A 450 16.29 9.77 18.50
N ALA A 451 16.74 8.72 19.19
CA ALA A 451 16.57 7.37 18.67
C ALA A 451 15.09 6.98 18.72
N ASN A 452 14.58 6.37 17.66
CA ASN A 452 13.22 5.89 17.55
C ASN A 452 13.19 4.38 17.79
N VAL A 453 12.30 3.93 18.67
CA VAL A 453 12.05 2.50 18.93
C VAL A 453 10.67 2.15 18.37
N PHE A 454 10.60 1.04 17.63
CA PHE A 454 9.37 0.63 16.97
C PHE A 454 9.23 -0.89 16.89
N LEU A 455 7.98 -1.33 16.77
CA LEU A 455 7.60 -2.72 16.59
C LEU A 455 7.10 -2.95 15.17
N ARG A 456 7.34 -4.14 14.64
CA ARG A 456 6.79 -4.60 13.36
C ARG A 456 6.22 -6.01 13.54
N VAL A 457 5.10 -6.33 12.90
CA VAL A 457 4.57 -7.70 12.80
C VAL A 457 4.84 -8.33 11.44
N ARG A 458 5.23 -7.51 10.45
CA ARG A 458 5.79 -7.98 9.19
C ARG A 458 7.27 -7.64 9.14
N ARG A 459 8.05 -8.51 8.51
CA ARG A 459 9.46 -8.23 8.22
C ARG A 459 9.60 -6.89 7.51
N ARG A 460 10.72 -6.23 7.77
CA ARG A 460 11.03 -4.92 7.22
C ARG A 460 11.16 -4.94 5.69
N PHE A 461 11.58 -6.10 5.13
CA PHE A 461 11.75 -6.37 3.71
C PHE A 461 10.74 -7.41 3.22
#